data_AF-A0A8W7PSJ6-F1
#
_entry.id   AF-A0A8W7PSJ6-F1
#
_cell.length_a   1.000
_cell.length_b   1.000
_cell.length_c   1.000
_cell.angle_alpha   90.00
_cell.angle_beta   90.00
_cell.angle_gamma   90.00
#
_symmetry.space_group_name_H-M   'P 1'
#
loop_
_entity.id
_entity.type
_entity.pdbx_description
1 polymer ?
#
loop_
_entity_poly.entity_id
_entity_poly.type
_entity_poly.pdbx_seq_one_letter_code
_entity_poly.pdbx_strand_id
1 'polypeptide(L)'
;MLEEGRVVTVRGLLKGLYEKACQQKMWGLVRHTAGMLGKRVEDLAKAVTDLLVRQKQVTVGMPPNSEHTITAPLPEMELRAVIHEAYGDDESTAMLSQELLVYLAMFIRTEPQLFHEMLRLRVGLIIQVMAKELSRTLNCDGEQASEHLLNLSPFEMKNLLHHILSGKEFAINSVARGNISIVSCKSSRVSKKSQIGIGEPEAAEGSLIDDRQGQWLRRRRLDGALNRVPRDFYPRVWTVLERCSGLAIEGRILPQSLTQEMTPNELKFALEVETALNTIPQPEYRQLVVEALMVLTLVTEHNILASIGTIIYVEHLVHRANQLFLEDQRKSHGDAMLCCAKNKDVRETTTAGLLLCGGAAYICQHLYDSAPSGSYGTMTYMARAVASVLELPKHGDMDCTISCVSPVRQAGLELVQQVDRRCDRPHVPVQLGQIGAQRCPYLVPVVARLQRAQMLQHDPDRILARLVDAATALDLGRQQHLQQTGDEVAGAVAYQAAVPRALEDVRQSQVGHRWNVRTDPLVPGER
;
A
#
# COMPACT_ATOMS: atom_id res chain seq x y z
N MET A 1 -48.13 -8.30 -22.42
CA MET A 1 -48.00 -9.77 -22.28
C MET A 1 -49.04 -10.24 -21.28
N LEU A 2 -49.44 -11.52 -21.31
CA LEU A 2 -50.38 -12.07 -20.33
C LEU A 2 -49.63 -13.02 -19.40
N GLU A 3 -49.76 -12.85 -18.08
CA GLU A 3 -49.30 -13.79 -17.05
C GLU A 3 -50.54 -14.20 -16.23
N GLU A 4 -50.82 -15.50 -16.15
CA GLU A 4 -52.04 -16.04 -15.52
C GLU A 4 -53.34 -15.35 -15.98
N GLY A 5 -53.41 -14.97 -17.26
CA GLY A 5 -54.58 -14.30 -17.85
C GLY A 5 -54.71 -12.80 -17.55
N ARG A 6 -53.75 -12.17 -16.85
CA ARG A 6 -53.73 -10.72 -16.58
C ARG A 6 -52.71 -9.99 -17.45
N VAL A 7 -53.06 -8.79 -17.88
CA VAL A 7 -52.14 -7.92 -18.64
C VAL A 7 -50.99 -7.48 -17.74
N VAL A 8 -49.77 -7.87 -18.10
CA VAL A 8 -48.53 -7.50 -17.41
C VAL A 8 -47.62 -6.68 -18.32
N THR A 9 -46.93 -5.72 -17.71
CA THR A 9 -45.90 -4.89 -18.35
C THR A 9 -44.53 -5.54 -18.19
N VAL A 10 -43.59 -5.25 -19.11
CA VAL A 10 -42.19 -5.70 -18.99
C VAL A 10 -41.57 -5.26 -17.66
N ARG A 11 -41.84 -4.02 -17.24
CA ARG A 11 -41.43 -3.51 -15.92
C ARG A 11 -42.02 -4.34 -14.77
N GLY A 12 -43.26 -4.81 -14.89
CA GLY A 12 -43.90 -5.69 -13.90
C GLY A 12 -43.22 -7.06 -13.79
N LEU A 13 -42.95 -7.69 -14.93
CA LEU A 13 -42.21 -8.96 -15.00
C LEU A 13 -40.80 -8.82 -14.42
N LEU A 14 -40.11 -7.72 -14.74
CA LEU A 14 -38.76 -7.43 -14.23
C LEU A 14 -38.75 -7.23 -12.71
N LYS A 15 -39.78 -6.61 -12.13
CA LYS A 15 -39.96 -6.54 -10.66
C LYS A 15 -40.13 -7.93 -10.05
N GLY A 16 -40.97 -8.77 -10.64
CA GLY A 16 -41.15 -10.16 -10.19
C GLY A 16 -39.86 -10.98 -10.28
N LEU A 17 -39.06 -10.77 -11.34
CA LEU A 17 -37.75 -11.39 -11.48
C LEU A 17 -36.76 -10.91 -10.40
N TYR A 18 -36.69 -9.60 -10.14
CA TYR A 18 -35.88 -9.02 -9.07
C TYR A 18 -36.24 -9.63 -7.70
N GLU A 19 -37.53 -9.75 -7.38
CA GLU A 19 -38.00 -10.31 -6.11
C GLU A 19 -37.63 -11.80 -5.98
N LYS A 20 -37.83 -12.61 -7.03
CA LYS A 20 -37.42 -14.01 -7.06
C LYS A 20 -35.88 -14.17 -6.97
N ALA A 21 -35.13 -13.32 -7.66
CA ALA A 21 -33.66 -13.31 -7.62
C ALA A 21 -33.14 -13.01 -6.20
N CYS A 22 -33.77 -12.05 -5.51
CA CYS A 22 -33.47 -11.74 -4.10
C CYS A 22 -33.72 -12.96 -3.19
N GLN A 23 -34.86 -13.63 -3.35
CA GLN A 23 -35.22 -14.81 -2.53
C GLN A 23 -34.24 -15.98 -2.75
N GLN A 24 -33.80 -16.18 -4.00
CA GLN A 24 -32.84 -17.22 -4.38
C GLN A 24 -31.37 -16.81 -4.19
N LYS A 25 -31.11 -15.57 -3.75
CA LYS A 25 -29.77 -15.01 -3.56
C LYS A 25 -28.90 -15.03 -4.83
N MET A 26 -29.51 -14.85 -6.00
CA MET A 26 -28.81 -14.74 -7.27
C MET A 26 -28.29 -13.31 -7.47
N TRP A 27 -27.19 -12.96 -6.81
CA TRP A 27 -26.75 -11.57 -6.67
C TRP A 27 -26.44 -10.85 -7.98
N GLY A 28 -25.86 -11.53 -8.98
CA GLY A 28 -25.64 -10.94 -10.30
C GLY A 28 -26.95 -10.51 -10.96
N LEU A 29 -27.97 -11.37 -10.88
CA LEU A 29 -29.30 -11.07 -11.40
C LEU A 29 -30.01 -9.98 -10.59
N VAL A 30 -29.83 -9.96 -9.27
CA VAL A 30 -30.34 -8.88 -8.41
C VAL A 30 -29.76 -7.53 -8.84
N ARG A 31 -28.44 -7.43 -9.03
CA ARG A 31 -27.78 -6.18 -9.46
C ARG A 31 -28.25 -5.73 -10.84
N HIS A 32 -28.28 -6.67 -11.80
CA HIS A 32 -28.69 -6.38 -13.16
C HIS A 32 -30.15 -5.89 -13.24
N THR A 33 -31.07 -6.64 -12.62
CA THR A 33 -32.49 -6.26 -12.62
C THR A 33 -32.76 -5.00 -11.78
N ALA A 34 -31.98 -4.76 -10.72
CA ALA A 34 -32.06 -3.51 -9.95
C ALA A 34 -31.64 -2.30 -10.77
N GLY A 35 -30.51 -2.40 -11.51
CA GLY A 35 -30.03 -1.35 -12.40
C GLY A 35 -31.06 -0.99 -13.45
N MET A 36 -31.56 -2.00 -14.20
CA MET A 36 -32.62 -1.82 -15.20
C MET A 36 -33.93 -1.22 -14.63
N LEU A 37 -34.27 -1.51 -13.37
CA LEU A 37 -35.45 -0.94 -12.71
C LEU A 37 -35.23 0.52 -12.26
N GLY A 38 -34.00 1.01 -12.32
CA GLY A 38 -33.57 2.29 -11.78
C GLY A 38 -33.63 2.34 -10.24
N LYS A 39 -33.44 1.19 -9.59
CA LYS A 39 -33.37 1.12 -8.12
C LYS A 39 -32.13 1.86 -7.62
N ARG A 40 -32.16 2.24 -6.36
CA ARG A 40 -31.10 2.99 -5.69
C ARG A 40 -30.71 2.25 -4.43
N VAL A 41 -29.43 2.34 -4.09
CA VAL A 41 -28.96 1.93 -2.78
C VAL A 41 -29.34 3.01 -1.77
N GLU A 42 -29.86 2.59 -0.62
CA GLU A 42 -30.24 3.50 0.47
C GLU A 42 -29.03 4.31 0.98
N ASP A 43 -29.26 5.53 1.44
CA ASP A 43 -28.24 6.44 1.97
C ASP A 43 -27.08 6.78 1.00
N LEU A 44 -27.21 6.54 -0.30
CA LEU A 44 -26.13 6.77 -1.27
C LEU A 44 -25.60 8.22 -1.27
N ALA A 45 -26.49 9.22 -1.30
CA ALA A 45 -26.08 10.63 -1.27
C ALA A 45 -25.36 11.00 0.04
N LYS A 46 -25.81 10.44 1.16
CA LYS A 46 -25.16 10.58 2.47
C LYS A 46 -23.78 9.92 2.48
N ALA A 47 -23.66 8.72 1.91
CA ALA A 47 -22.40 8.00 1.78
C ALA A 47 -21.36 8.80 0.97
N VAL A 48 -21.75 9.36 -0.18
CA VAL A 48 -20.86 10.23 -0.97
C VAL A 48 -20.48 11.47 -0.16
N THR A 49 -21.43 12.12 0.52
CA THR A 49 -21.15 13.27 1.38
C THR A 49 -20.14 12.95 2.49
N ASP A 50 -20.27 11.77 3.12
CA ASP A 50 -19.35 11.28 4.15
C ASP A 50 -17.90 11.15 3.66
N LEU A 51 -17.72 10.76 2.39
CA LEU A 51 -16.39 10.68 1.75
C LEU A 51 -15.83 12.08 1.47
N LEU A 52 -16.66 12.96 0.89
CA LEU A 52 -16.25 14.32 0.51
C LEU A 52 -15.86 15.20 1.71
N VAL A 53 -16.64 15.16 2.79
CA VAL A 53 -16.37 15.94 4.02
C VAL A 53 -15.03 15.53 4.66
N ARG A 54 -14.58 14.29 4.44
CA ARG A 54 -13.27 13.78 4.90
C ARG A 54 -12.14 14.06 3.90
N GLN A 55 -12.32 15.10 3.07
CA GLN A 55 -11.35 15.58 2.07
C GLN A 55 -10.96 14.51 1.06
N LYS A 56 -11.90 13.64 0.69
CA LYS A 56 -11.72 12.69 -0.42
C LYS A 56 -12.46 13.19 -1.64
N GLN A 57 -11.85 13.06 -2.82
CA GLN A 57 -12.56 13.16 -4.09
C GLN A 57 -13.09 11.77 -4.46
N VAL A 58 -14.25 11.72 -5.09
CA VAL A 58 -14.85 10.46 -5.54
C VAL A 58 -14.99 10.48 -7.04
N THR A 59 -14.73 9.35 -7.69
CA THR A 59 -14.87 9.20 -9.14
C THR A 59 -15.63 7.93 -9.46
N VAL A 60 -16.54 8.02 -10.42
CA VAL A 60 -17.35 6.90 -10.92
C VAL A 60 -17.15 6.76 -12.42
N GLY A 61 -17.32 5.55 -12.95
CA GLY A 61 -17.05 5.24 -14.35
C GLY A 61 -15.65 4.67 -14.58
N MET A 62 -15.36 4.40 -15.85
CA MET A 62 -14.16 3.66 -16.25
C MET A 62 -13.18 4.59 -16.98
N PRO A 63 -11.93 4.72 -16.51
CA PRO A 63 -10.91 5.47 -17.25
C PRO A 63 -10.61 4.83 -18.60
N PRO A 64 -10.23 5.61 -19.64
CA PRO A 64 -10.02 7.06 -19.62
C PRO A 64 -11.23 7.90 -20.07
N ASN A 65 -12.26 7.30 -20.68
CA ASN A 65 -13.25 8.05 -21.46
C ASN A 65 -14.55 8.40 -20.71
N SER A 66 -14.92 7.66 -19.66
CA SER A 66 -16.21 7.84 -18.97
C SER A 66 -16.07 8.01 -17.46
N GLU A 67 -14.93 8.50 -16.99
CA GLU A 67 -14.70 8.77 -15.58
C GLU A 67 -15.19 10.18 -15.19
N HIS A 68 -16.15 10.24 -14.27
CA HIS A 68 -16.71 11.48 -13.75
C HIS A 68 -16.25 11.72 -12.32
N THR A 69 -15.71 12.93 -12.05
CA THR A 69 -15.28 13.33 -10.70
C THR A 69 -16.41 14.06 -9.99
N ILE A 70 -16.76 13.56 -8.81
CA ILE A 70 -17.70 14.18 -7.87
C ILE A 70 -16.86 14.94 -6.84
N THR A 71 -16.90 16.27 -6.90
CA THR A 71 -16.12 17.17 -6.03
C THR A 71 -16.97 17.83 -4.94
N ALA A 72 -18.30 17.79 -5.07
CA ALA A 72 -19.24 18.38 -4.12
C ALA A 72 -20.40 17.41 -3.87
N PRO A 73 -21.06 17.49 -2.69
CA PRO A 73 -22.26 16.70 -2.42
C PRO A 73 -23.33 16.97 -3.49
N LEU A 74 -23.86 15.90 -4.09
CA LEU A 74 -24.89 15.98 -5.11
C LEU A 74 -26.24 15.48 -4.55
N PRO A 75 -27.37 16.07 -4.96
CA PRO A 75 -28.68 15.49 -4.74
C PRO A 75 -28.79 14.08 -5.34
N GLU A 76 -29.64 13.23 -4.77
CA GLU A 76 -29.78 11.83 -5.19
C GLU A 76 -30.09 11.65 -6.69
N MET A 77 -30.92 12.54 -7.25
CA MET A 77 -31.31 12.46 -8.66
C MET A 77 -30.14 12.76 -9.59
N GLU A 78 -29.32 13.75 -9.25
CA GLU A 78 -28.13 14.13 -9.99
C GLU A 78 -27.05 13.05 -9.86
N LEU A 79 -26.82 12.56 -8.64
CA LEU A 79 -25.86 11.48 -8.40
C LEU A 79 -26.20 10.22 -9.22
N ARG A 80 -27.49 9.88 -9.31
CA ARG A 80 -27.95 8.77 -10.15
C ARG A 80 -27.67 9.03 -11.63
N ALA A 81 -27.95 10.24 -12.12
CA ALA A 81 -27.71 10.59 -13.51
C ALA A 81 -26.22 10.48 -13.86
N VAL A 82 -25.34 11.01 -12.99
CA VAL A 82 -23.89 10.93 -13.16
C VAL A 82 -23.41 9.48 -13.20
N ILE A 83 -23.88 8.61 -12.28
CA ILE A 83 -23.48 7.20 -12.28
C ILE A 83 -23.96 6.47 -13.54
N HIS A 84 -25.21 6.70 -13.96
CA HIS A 84 -25.76 6.07 -15.16
C HIS A 84 -25.03 6.54 -16.42
N GLU A 85 -24.74 7.84 -16.54
CA GLU A 85 -23.97 8.40 -17.67
C GLU A 85 -22.55 7.81 -17.73
N ALA A 86 -21.91 7.65 -16.56
CA ALA A 86 -20.54 7.13 -16.45
C ALA A 86 -20.37 5.68 -16.94
N TYR A 87 -21.40 4.84 -16.78
CA TYR A 87 -21.38 3.42 -17.14
C TYR A 87 -22.20 3.08 -18.39
N GLY A 88 -23.01 4.01 -18.90
CA GLY A 88 -23.83 3.81 -20.10
C GLY A 88 -24.80 2.64 -19.94
N ASP A 89 -24.68 1.64 -20.82
CA ASP A 89 -25.56 0.47 -20.84
C ASP A 89 -25.19 -0.60 -19.78
N ASP A 90 -24.07 -0.45 -19.06
CA ASP A 90 -23.66 -1.40 -18.01
C ASP A 90 -24.34 -1.09 -16.66
N GLU A 91 -25.62 -1.40 -16.61
CA GLU A 91 -26.49 -1.24 -15.43
C GLU A 91 -26.03 -2.07 -14.22
N SER A 92 -25.37 -3.21 -14.46
CA SER A 92 -24.86 -4.09 -13.42
C SER A 92 -23.70 -3.43 -12.67
N THR A 93 -22.73 -2.88 -13.41
CA THR A 93 -21.57 -2.18 -12.83
C THR A 93 -21.97 -0.83 -12.22
N ALA A 94 -22.98 -0.15 -12.79
CA ALA A 94 -23.57 1.04 -12.20
C ALA A 94 -24.16 0.74 -10.80
N MET A 95 -24.93 -0.34 -10.66
CA MET A 95 -25.46 -0.79 -9.37
C MET A 95 -24.34 -1.18 -8.39
N LEU A 96 -23.35 -1.95 -8.86
CA LEU A 96 -22.19 -2.32 -8.05
C LEU A 96 -21.43 -1.09 -7.54
N SER A 97 -21.27 -0.06 -8.38
CA SER A 97 -20.62 1.19 -7.99
C SER A 97 -21.35 1.91 -6.86
N GLN A 98 -22.68 1.90 -6.86
CA GLN A 98 -23.48 2.44 -5.76
C GLN A 98 -23.25 1.65 -4.46
N GLU A 99 -23.22 0.31 -4.51
CA GLU A 99 -22.92 -0.53 -3.35
C GLU A 99 -21.53 -0.23 -2.77
N LEU A 100 -20.52 -0.15 -3.63
CA LEU A 100 -19.13 0.12 -3.21
C LEU A 100 -18.99 1.51 -2.60
N LEU A 101 -19.67 2.54 -3.11
CA LEU A 101 -19.68 3.87 -2.50
C LEU A 101 -20.19 3.84 -1.06
N VAL A 102 -21.27 3.09 -0.80
CA VAL A 102 -21.80 2.91 0.55
C VAL A 102 -20.80 2.17 1.44
N TYR A 103 -20.15 1.10 0.94
CA TYR A 103 -19.14 0.38 1.72
C TYR A 103 -17.89 1.23 2.01
N LEU A 104 -17.42 2.02 1.03
CA LEU A 104 -16.32 2.96 1.22
C LEU A 104 -16.67 3.99 2.30
N ALA A 105 -17.89 4.53 2.28
CA ALA A 105 -18.37 5.46 3.29
C ALA A 105 -18.52 4.80 4.67
N MET A 106 -18.90 3.52 4.74
CA MET A 106 -18.86 2.77 6.00
C MET A 106 -17.43 2.66 6.52
N PHE A 107 -16.48 2.23 5.68
CA PHE A 107 -15.10 2.03 6.08
C PHE A 107 -14.39 3.32 6.47
N ILE A 108 -14.62 4.44 5.79
CA ILE A 108 -13.95 5.69 6.17
C ILE A 108 -14.41 6.19 7.56
N ARG A 109 -15.63 5.82 7.97
CA ARG A 109 -16.17 6.12 9.31
C ARG A 109 -15.63 5.19 10.37
N THR A 110 -15.51 3.89 10.08
CA THR A 110 -15.12 2.88 11.07
C THR A 110 -13.62 2.64 11.14
N GLU A 111 -12.92 2.75 10.02
CA GLU A 111 -11.50 2.44 9.82
C GLU A 111 -10.81 3.49 8.92
N PRO A 112 -10.72 4.77 9.34
CA PRO A 112 -10.13 5.84 8.53
C PRO A 112 -8.66 5.60 8.14
N GLN A 113 -7.95 4.72 8.87
CA GLN A 113 -6.59 4.26 8.54
C GLN A 113 -6.47 3.66 7.13
N LEU A 114 -7.54 3.04 6.62
CA LEU A 114 -7.55 2.43 5.29
C LEU A 114 -7.43 3.46 4.16
N PHE A 115 -7.72 4.73 4.44
CA PHE A 115 -7.78 5.82 3.48
C PHE A 115 -6.67 6.85 3.67
N HIS A 116 -5.66 6.56 4.49
CA HIS A 116 -4.51 7.45 4.64
C HIS A 116 -3.82 7.68 3.30
N GLU A 117 -3.51 8.95 3.02
CA GLU A 117 -2.79 9.41 1.82
C GLU A 117 -3.42 9.04 0.46
N MET A 118 -4.69 8.63 0.45
CA MET A 118 -5.49 8.53 -0.77
C MET A 118 -6.31 9.80 -0.90
N LEU A 119 -6.09 10.64 -1.92
CA LEU A 119 -6.90 11.85 -2.09
C LEU A 119 -8.17 11.54 -2.88
N ARG A 120 -8.04 10.75 -3.96
CA ARG A 120 -9.14 10.37 -4.84
C ARG A 120 -9.49 8.89 -4.75
N LEU A 121 -10.78 8.58 -4.60
CA LEU A 121 -11.35 7.24 -4.63
C LEU A 121 -11.93 6.97 -6.02
N ARG A 122 -11.18 6.20 -6.81
CA ARG A 122 -11.54 5.81 -8.18
C ARG A 122 -12.31 4.50 -8.17
N VAL A 123 -13.63 4.58 -8.02
CA VAL A 123 -14.49 3.40 -7.81
C VAL A 123 -14.39 2.43 -8.98
N GLY A 124 -14.36 2.92 -10.23
CA GLY A 124 -14.17 2.06 -11.40
C GLY A 124 -12.84 1.30 -11.39
N LEU A 125 -11.72 1.96 -11.02
CA LEU A 125 -10.43 1.27 -10.87
C LEU A 125 -10.43 0.28 -9.70
N ILE A 126 -11.12 0.59 -8.60
CA ILE A 126 -11.30 -0.35 -7.49
C ILE A 126 -12.03 -1.61 -7.97
N ILE A 127 -13.09 -1.47 -8.78
CA ILE A 127 -13.81 -2.61 -9.39
C ILE A 127 -12.86 -3.43 -10.28
N GLN A 128 -12.07 -2.77 -11.16
CA GLN A 128 -11.09 -3.47 -12.00
C GLN A 128 -10.07 -4.25 -11.17
N VAL A 129 -9.56 -3.65 -10.09
CA VAL A 129 -8.61 -4.29 -9.19
C VAL A 129 -9.25 -5.49 -8.50
N MET A 130 -10.49 -5.38 -8.03
CA MET A 130 -11.24 -6.48 -7.42
C MET A 130 -11.43 -7.64 -8.41
N ALA A 131 -11.85 -7.35 -9.64
CA ALA A 131 -12.01 -8.36 -10.69
C ALA A 131 -10.65 -9.00 -11.06
N LYS A 132 -9.59 -8.21 -11.17
CA LYS A 132 -8.25 -8.72 -11.49
C LYS A 132 -7.70 -9.61 -10.39
N GLU A 133 -7.98 -9.28 -9.14
CA GLU A 133 -7.59 -10.07 -7.99
C GLU A 133 -8.36 -11.41 -7.91
N LEU A 134 -9.65 -11.41 -8.29
CA LEU A 134 -10.42 -12.64 -8.46
C LEU A 134 -9.88 -13.50 -9.60
N SER A 135 -9.62 -12.92 -10.77
CA SER A 135 -9.00 -13.61 -11.92
C SER A 135 -7.71 -14.32 -11.53
N ARG A 136 -6.83 -13.63 -10.79
CA ARG A 136 -5.57 -14.19 -10.30
C ARG A 136 -5.78 -15.33 -9.30
N THR A 137 -6.73 -15.21 -8.40
CA THR A 137 -6.90 -16.20 -7.32
C THR A 137 -7.68 -17.43 -7.78
N LEU A 138 -8.61 -17.25 -8.72
CA LEU A 138 -9.42 -18.33 -9.30
C LEU A 138 -8.79 -18.93 -10.56
N ASN A 139 -7.65 -18.39 -11.03
CA ASN A 139 -7.01 -18.76 -12.30
C ASN A 139 -7.99 -18.75 -13.48
N CYS A 140 -8.85 -17.73 -13.54
CA CYS A 140 -9.84 -17.55 -14.60
C CYS A 140 -9.54 -16.30 -15.43
N ASP A 141 -10.18 -16.18 -16.60
CA ASP A 141 -10.05 -15.00 -17.44
C ASP A 141 -10.72 -13.76 -16.80
N GLY A 142 -10.53 -12.60 -17.44
CA GLY A 142 -11.06 -11.34 -16.91
C GLY A 142 -12.59 -11.23 -16.97
N GLU A 143 -13.23 -11.89 -17.94
CA GLU A 143 -14.68 -11.84 -18.13
C GLU A 143 -15.39 -12.69 -17.08
N GLN A 144 -14.93 -13.93 -16.91
CA GLN A 144 -15.35 -14.85 -15.85
C GLN A 144 -15.14 -14.24 -14.47
N ALA A 145 -14.00 -13.58 -14.23
CA ALA A 145 -13.74 -12.90 -12.97
C ALA A 145 -14.71 -11.75 -12.69
N SER A 146 -15.11 -11.00 -13.73
CA SER A 146 -16.08 -9.92 -13.62
C SER A 146 -17.49 -10.45 -13.34
N GLU A 147 -17.87 -11.56 -13.96
CA GLU A 147 -19.12 -12.27 -13.65
C GLU A 147 -19.12 -12.81 -12.21
N HIS A 148 -18.01 -13.40 -11.77
CA HIS A 148 -17.84 -13.83 -10.38
C HIS A 148 -17.96 -12.66 -9.39
N LEU A 149 -17.35 -11.51 -9.70
CA LEU A 149 -17.46 -10.30 -8.90
C LEU A 149 -18.92 -9.85 -8.76
N LEU A 150 -19.65 -9.80 -9.88
CA LEU A 150 -21.07 -9.44 -9.89
C LEU A 150 -21.97 -10.45 -9.16
N ASN A 151 -21.52 -11.69 -8.98
CA ASN A 151 -22.25 -12.72 -8.26
C ASN A 151 -21.92 -12.82 -6.77
N LEU A 152 -20.94 -12.06 -6.26
CA LEU A 152 -20.65 -12.04 -4.82
C LEU A 152 -21.82 -11.49 -4.01
N SER A 153 -22.08 -12.09 -2.86
CA SER A 153 -23.02 -11.53 -1.89
C SER A 153 -22.55 -10.17 -1.36
N PRO A 154 -23.44 -9.33 -0.81
CA PRO A 154 -23.06 -8.06 -0.18
C PRO A 154 -21.95 -8.20 0.88
N PHE A 155 -21.94 -9.31 1.62
CA PHE A 155 -20.92 -9.60 2.62
C PHE A 155 -19.56 -9.95 1.99
N GLU A 156 -19.54 -10.84 1.00
CA GLU A 156 -18.32 -11.20 0.27
C GLU A 156 -17.74 -9.98 -0.48
N MET A 157 -18.60 -9.19 -1.13
CA MET A 157 -18.21 -7.95 -1.80
C MET A 157 -17.53 -6.97 -0.84
N LYS A 158 -18.17 -6.71 0.31
CA LYS A 158 -17.62 -5.85 1.37
C LYS A 158 -16.28 -6.38 1.89
N ASN A 159 -16.16 -7.69 2.11
CA ASN A 159 -14.92 -8.30 2.56
C ASN A 159 -13.82 -8.20 1.50
N LEU A 160 -14.11 -8.47 0.23
CA LEU A 160 -13.15 -8.30 -0.86
C LEU A 160 -12.63 -6.87 -0.89
N LEU A 161 -13.53 -5.89 -0.83
CA LEU A 161 -13.17 -4.48 -0.81
C LEU A 161 -12.26 -4.15 0.39
N HIS A 162 -12.58 -4.63 1.59
CA HIS A 162 -11.74 -4.42 2.78
C HIS A 162 -10.34 -5.00 2.61
N HIS A 163 -10.22 -6.19 2.04
CA HIS A 163 -8.93 -6.81 1.79
C HIS A 163 -8.10 -6.05 0.73
N ILE A 164 -8.74 -5.57 -0.34
CA ILE A 164 -8.09 -4.72 -1.34
C ILE A 164 -7.59 -3.42 -0.71
N LEU A 165 -8.43 -2.74 0.09
CA LEU A 165 -8.05 -1.48 0.73
C LEU A 165 -6.98 -1.66 1.80
N SER A 166 -7.06 -2.70 2.62
CA SER A 166 -6.02 -2.98 3.63
C SER A 166 -4.72 -3.48 2.98
N GLY A 167 -4.82 -4.05 1.78
CA GLY A 167 -3.76 -4.76 1.06
C GLY A 167 -3.12 -5.86 1.91
N LYS A 168 -3.92 -6.44 2.84
CA LYS A 168 -3.58 -7.69 3.54
C LYS A 168 -3.73 -8.86 2.57
N GLU A 169 -3.01 -9.93 2.85
CA GLU A 169 -3.17 -11.19 2.12
C GLU A 169 -4.48 -11.88 2.53
N PHE A 170 -5.09 -12.53 1.54
CA PHE A 170 -6.30 -13.31 1.73
C PHE A 170 -6.31 -14.47 0.75
N ALA A 171 -6.87 -15.59 1.19
CA ALA A 171 -7.15 -16.73 0.35
C ALA A 171 -8.60 -16.65 -0.11
N ILE A 172 -8.82 -17.00 -1.37
CA ILE A 172 -10.17 -17.18 -1.91
C ILE A 172 -10.33 -18.66 -2.21
N ASN A 173 -11.25 -19.32 -1.50
CA ASN A 173 -11.57 -20.71 -1.78
C ASN A 173 -12.87 -20.75 -2.60
N SER A 174 -12.78 -21.30 -3.82
CA SER A 174 -13.94 -21.62 -4.64
C SER A 174 -14.56 -22.93 -4.13
N VAL A 175 -15.81 -22.88 -3.68
CA VAL A 175 -16.57 -24.08 -3.35
C VAL A 175 -17.31 -24.55 -4.61
N ALA A 176 -17.50 -25.86 -4.78
CA ALA A 176 -18.01 -26.55 -5.97
C ALA A 176 -19.42 -26.16 -6.49
N ARG A 177 -19.95 -24.97 -6.14
CA ARG A 177 -21.20 -24.39 -6.63
C ARG A 177 -21.12 -22.89 -6.93
N GLY A 178 -19.93 -22.33 -7.17
CA GLY A 178 -19.76 -20.90 -7.49
C GLY A 178 -19.84 -19.97 -6.28
N ASN A 179 -19.87 -20.51 -5.05
CA ASN A 179 -19.76 -19.72 -3.83
C ASN A 179 -18.30 -19.44 -3.53
N ILE A 180 -17.95 -18.17 -3.39
CA ILE A 180 -16.59 -17.66 -3.24
C ILE A 180 -16.39 -17.26 -1.77
N SER A 181 -15.66 -18.06 -1.01
CA SER A 181 -15.33 -17.69 0.38
C SER A 181 -14.01 -16.91 0.43
N ILE A 182 -14.04 -15.73 1.02
CA ILE A 182 -12.87 -14.84 1.19
C ILE A 182 -12.41 -14.91 2.64
N VAL A 183 -11.24 -15.50 2.87
CA VAL A 183 -10.68 -15.70 4.20
C VAL A 183 -9.38 -14.92 4.33
N SER A 184 -9.30 -14.04 5.33
CA SER A 184 -8.06 -13.32 5.63
C SER A 184 -6.98 -14.30 6.06
N CYS A 185 -5.83 -14.28 5.39
CA CYS A 185 -4.66 -15.02 5.86
C CYS A 185 -4.08 -14.23 7.02
N LYS A 186 -4.44 -14.59 8.26
CA LYS A 186 -3.64 -14.15 9.40
C LYS A 186 -2.24 -14.73 9.19
N SER A 187 -1.24 -13.87 9.06
CA SER A 187 0.17 -14.25 9.13
C SER A 187 0.45 -14.76 10.55
N SER A 188 0.04 -15.99 10.80
CA SER A 188 0.39 -16.77 11.97
C SER A 188 0.90 -18.08 11.43
N ARG A 189 2.21 -18.26 11.54
CA ARG A 189 2.94 -19.53 11.61
C ARG A 189 2.04 -20.73 11.35
N VAL A 190 2.28 -21.44 10.26
CA VAL A 190 1.80 -22.81 10.07
C VAL A 190 2.10 -23.58 11.35
N SER A 191 1.09 -23.69 12.21
CA SER A 191 1.15 -24.53 13.39
C SER A 191 0.95 -25.93 12.84
N LYS A 192 2.06 -26.59 12.51
CA LYS A 192 2.06 -28.04 12.47
C LYS A 192 1.42 -28.51 13.77
N LYS A 193 0.37 -29.32 13.63
CA LYS A 193 -0.28 -30.16 14.65
C LYS A 193 -1.48 -29.53 15.40
N SER A 194 -2.68 -29.91 14.96
CA SER A 194 -3.53 -30.79 15.77
C SER A 194 -4.46 -31.59 14.86
N GLN A 195 -4.07 -32.84 14.64
CA GLN A 195 -4.88 -33.88 14.02
C GLN A 195 -5.54 -34.63 15.18
N ILE A 196 -6.86 -34.60 15.23
CA ILE A 196 -7.69 -35.66 15.83
C ILE A 196 -8.74 -35.97 14.75
N GLY A 197 -8.85 -37.25 14.37
CA GLY A 197 -9.54 -37.78 13.17
C GLY A 197 -11.03 -37.44 13.05
N ILE A 198 -11.74 -37.81 11.99
CA ILE A 198 -11.71 -39.04 11.16
C ILE A 198 -12.30 -38.69 9.78
N GLY A 199 -11.74 -39.25 8.70
CA GLY A 199 -12.35 -39.28 7.36
C GLY A 199 -11.41 -38.82 6.25
N GLU A 200 -10.90 -39.76 5.45
CA GLU A 200 -10.10 -39.49 4.24
C GLU A 200 -10.94 -38.77 3.18
N PRO A 201 -10.37 -37.75 2.50
CA PRO A 201 -10.67 -37.51 1.10
C PRO A 201 -9.42 -37.72 0.25
N GLU A 202 -9.61 -38.46 -0.83
CA GLU A 202 -8.62 -38.78 -1.86
C GLU A 202 -7.90 -37.54 -2.41
N ALA A 203 -6.65 -37.77 -2.80
CA ALA A 203 -5.67 -36.80 -3.23
C ALA A 203 -6.17 -35.87 -4.35
N ALA A 204 -6.28 -34.59 -4.03
CA ALA A 204 -6.05 -33.52 -4.99
C ALA A 204 -4.64 -32.95 -4.73
N GLU A 205 -3.65 -33.46 -5.47
CA GLU A 205 -2.35 -32.82 -5.63
C GLU A 205 -2.51 -31.49 -6.37
N GLY A 206 -3.00 -30.48 -5.67
CA GLY A 206 -3.02 -29.09 -6.10
C GLY A 206 -1.88 -28.33 -5.42
N SER A 207 -0.67 -28.46 -5.96
CA SER A 207 0.24 -27.33 -6.16
C SER A 207 0.24 -26.24 -5.07
N LEU A 208 0.80 -26.53 -3.89
CA LEU A 208 1.30 -25.51 -2.95
C LEU A 208 2.61 -24.91 -3.49
N ILE A 209 2.58 -24.35 -4.69
CA ILE A 209 3.75 -23.71 -5.31
C ILE A 209 3.97 -22.36 -4.61
N ASP A 210 5.10 -22.28 -3.90
CA ASP A 210 5.85 -21.06 -3.54
C ASP A 210 5.04 -19.76 -3.31
N ASP A 211 4.35 -19.71 -2.17
CA ASP A 211 3.41 -18.67 -1.71
C ASP A 211 4.03 -17.25 -1.47
N ARG A 212 5.26 -16.98 -1.97
CA ARG A 212 5.98 -15.70 -1.76
C ARG A 212 6.35 -14.97 -3.03
N GLN A 213 6.38 -15.65 -4.18
CA GLN A 213 6.70 -15.00 -5.45
C GLN A 213 5.50 -14.19 -5.96
N GLY A 214 5.72 -12.93 -6.30
CA GLY A 214 4.69 -12.00 -6.76
C GLY A 214 4.05 -11.13 -5.68
N GLN A 215 4.40 -11.30 -4.40
CA GLN A 215 3.78 -10.59 -3.27
C GLN A 215 3.97 -9.07 -3.37
N TRP A 216 5.20 -8.62 -3.66
CA TRP A 216 5.51 -7.20 -3.74
C TRP A 216 5.00 -6.58 -5.02
N LEU A 217 5.08 -7.31 -6.14
CA LEU A 217 4.49 -6.86 -7.40
C LEU A 217 2.98 -6.67 -7.25
N ARG A 218 2.29 -7.62 -6.61
CA ARG A 218 0.87 -7.50 -6.29
C ARG A 218 0.59 -6.27 -5.43
N ARG A 219 1.34 -6.06 -4.34
CA ARG A 219 1.17 -4.89 -3.46
C ARG A 219 1.32 -3.58 -4.23
N ARG A 220 2.34 -3.47 -5.09
CA ARG A 220 2.55 -2.30 -5.94
C ARG A 220 1.41 -2.07 -6.94
N ARG A 221 0.86 -3.12 -7.52
CA ARG A 221 -0.33 -3.02 -8.39
C ARG A 221 -1.55 -2.49 -7.63
N LEU A 222 -1.80 -2.99 -6.43
CA LEU A 222 -2.90 -2.53 -5.58
C LEU A 222 -2.73 -1.06 -5.18
N ASP A 223 -1.60 -0.73 -4.56
CA ASP A 223 -1.33 0.63 -4.09
C ASP A 223 -1.26 1.62 -5.27
N GLY A 224 -0.69 1.21 -6.40
CA GLY A 224 -0.64 1.99 -7.63
C GLY A 224 -2.04 2.30 -8.17
N ALA A 225 -2.91 1.29 -8.29
CA ALA A 225 -4.26 1.48 -8.80
C ALA A 225 -5.14 2.32 -7.85
N LEU A 226 -4.90 2.22 -6.54
CA LEU A 226 -5.57 3.01 -5.51
C LEU A 226 -4.96 4.41 -5.32
N ASN A 227 -3.90 4.77 -6.04
CA ASN A 227 -3.11 5.99 -5.81
C ASN A 227 -2.69 6.17 -4.35
N ARG A 228 -2.40 5.07 -3.66
CA ARG A 228 -1.94 5.11 -2.28
C ARG A 228 -0.46 5.46 -2.26
N VAL A 229 -0.11 6.46 -1.46
CA VAL A 229 1.28 6.89 -1.25
C VAL A 229 1.66 6.79 0.24
N PRO A 230 2.97 6.81 0.59
CA PRO A 230 3.42 6.83 1.98
C PRO A 230 2.96 8.08 2.74
N ARG A 231 2.95 8.02 4.08
CA ARG A 231 2.61 9.16 4.96
C ARG A 231 3.48 10.38 4.68
N ASP A 232 2.85 11.54 4.72
CA ASP A 232 3.47 12.85 4.46
C ASP A 232 4.14 12.95 3.08
N PHE A 233 3.73 12.11 2.11
CA PHE A 233 4.34 12.10 0.78
C PHE A 233 4.27 13.47 0.10
N TYR A 234 3.09 14.09 0.05
CA TYR A 234 2.94 15.38 -0.65
C TYR A 234 3.75 16.51 0.01
N PRO A 235 3.67 16.74 1.33
CA PRO A 235 4.54 17.73 1.99
C PRO A 235 6.02 17.49 1.75
N ARG A 236 6.48 16.23 1.74
CA ARG A 236 7.89 15.91 1.47
C ARG A 236 8.28 16.18 0.02
N VAL A 237 7.43 15.85 -0.94
CA VAL A 237 7.65 16.17 -2.36
C VAL A 237 7.72 17.67 -2.59
N TRP A 238 6.92 18.45 -1.85
CA TRP A 238 7.02 19.92 -1.85
C TRP A 238 8.41 20.39 -1.44
N THR A 239 8.99 19.81 -0.37
CA THR A 239 10.36 20.14 0.08
C THR A 239 11.42 19.75 -0.95
N VAL A 240 11.21 18.68 -1.72
CA VAL A 240 12.09 18.33 -2.84
C VAL A 240 12.01 19.38 -3.93
N LEU A 241 10.79 19.75 -4.31
CA LEU A 241 10.52 20.72 -5.37
C LEU A 241 11.08 22.10 -5.06
N GLU A 242 11.12 22.49 -3.77
CA GLU A 242 11.75 23.75 -3.33
C GLU A 242 13.25 23.81 -3.67
N ARG A 243 13.92 22.66 -3.85
CA ARG A 243 15.38 22.56 -4.07
C ARG A 243 15.79 22.20 -5.49
N CYS A 244 14.85 22.03 -6.42
CA CYS A 244 15.12 21.74 -7.82
C CYS A 244 14.31 22.67 -8.73
N SER A 245 14.70 22.79 -10.00
CA SER A 245 13.95 23.64 -10.95
C SER A 245 12.59 23.03 -11.33
N GLY A 246 12.45 21.71 -11.17
CA GLY A 246 11.19 21.00 -11.36
C GLY A 246 11.37 19.49 -11.26
N LEU A 247 10.25 18.78 -11.14
CA LEU A 247 10.16 17.32 -11.19
C LEU A 247 9.43 16.92 -12.47
N ALA A 248 10.09 16.18 -13.36
CA ALA A 248 9.46 15.62 -14.54
C ALA A 248 8.99 14.18 -14.24
N ILE A 249 7.71 13.92 -14.52
CA ILE A 249 7.03 12.63 -14.35
C ILE A 249 6.26 12.36 -15.64
N GLU A 250 6.71 11.38 -16.44
CA GLU A 250 6.07 10.96 -17.70
C GLU A 250 5.64 12.14 -18.60
N GLY A 251 6.61 13.01 -18.92
CA GLY A 251 6.40 14.16 -19.81
C GLY A 251 5.68 15.36 -19.18
N ARG A 252 5.09 15.23 -17.98
CA ARG A 252 4.56 16.36 -17.21
C ARG A 252 5.64 16.91 -16.28
N ILE A 253 5.84 18.22 -16.29
CA ILE A 253 6.78 18.91 -15.41
C ILE A 253 5.99 19.60 -14.29
N LEU A 254 6.35 19.32 -13.04
CA LEU A 254 5.97 20.09 -11.87
C LEU A 254 7.05 21.16 -11.65
N PRO A 255 6.79 22.44 -11.98
CA PRO A 255 7.79 23.49 -11.86
C PRO A 255 7.96 23.95 -10.41
N GLN A 256 9.14 24.47 -10.07
CA GLN A 256 9.42 25.04 -8.75
C GLN A 256 8.44 26.17 -8.35
N SER A 257 7.88 26.91 -9.31
CA SER A 257 6.93 27.99 -9.03
C SER A 257 5.70 27.54 -8.24
N LEU A 258 5.32 26.26 -8.32
CA LEU A 258 4.23 25.70 -7.52
C LEU A 258 4.45 25.86 -6.01
N THR A 259 5.71 25.86 -5.54
CA THR A 259 6.00 26.06 -4.10
C THR A 259 5.87 27.51 -3.65
N GLN A 260 5.89 28.46 -4.59
CA GLN A 260 5.66 29.88 -4.32
C GLN A 260 4.16 30.22 -4.32
N GLU A 261 3.36 29.45 -5.07
CA GLU A 261 1.92 29.66 -5.20
C GLU A 261 1.09 28.87 -4.17
N MET A 262 1.64 27.79 -3.61
CA MET A 262 0.92 26.84 -2.74
C MET A 262 1.78 26.36 -1.57
N THR A 263 1.14 26.08 -0.44
CA THR A 263 1.82 25.55 0.75
C THR A 263 1.90 24.01 0.75
N PRO A 264 2.84 23.38 1.49
CA PRO A 264 3.06 21.93 1.45
C PRO A 264 1.87 21.07 1.91
N ASN A 265 0.99 21.63 2.74
CA ASN A 265 -0.20 20.93 3.27
C ASN A 265 -1.49 21.29 2.53
N GLU A 266 -1.42 22.08 1.45
CA GLU A 266 -2.59 22.40 0.65
C GLU A 266 -3.00 21.25 -0.26
N LEU A 267 -4.31 20.97 -0.30
CA LEU A 267 -4.88 19.97 -1.18
C LEU A 267 -4.59 20.26 -2.66
N LYS A 268 -4.51 21.54 -3.05
CA LYS A 268 -4.24 21.94 -4.44
C LYS A 268 -2.88 21.43 -4.92
N PHE A 269 -1.82 21.58 -4.10
CA PHE A 269 -0.50 21.05 -4.42
C PHE A 269 -0.53 19.52 -4.52
N ALA A 270 -1.18 18.86 -3.54
CA ALA A 270 -1.27 17.41 -3.52
C ALA A 270 -1.99 16.85 -4.76
N LEU A 271 -3.05 17.52 -5.24
CA LEU A 271 -3.76 17.18 -6.48
C LEU A 271 -2.91 17.39 -7.73
N GLU A 272 -2.04 18.40 -7.80
CA GLU A 272 -1.11 18.59 -8.92
C GLU A 272 -0.11 17.42 -9.02
N VAL A 273 0.46 17.02 -7.88
CA VAL A 273 1.37 15.85 -7.81
C VAL A 273 0.61 14.56 -8.16
N GLU A 274 -0.59 14.35 -7.63
CA GLU A 274 -1.40 13.17 -7.96
C GLU A 274 -1.76 13.15 -9.46
N THR A 275 -2.07 14.30 -10.06
CA THR A 275 -2.37 14.38 -11.49
C THR A 275 -1.15 14.05 -12.34
N ALA A 276 0.06 14.45 -11.90
CA ALA A 276 1.31 14.01 -12.54
C ALA A 276 1.51 12.49 -12.41
N LEU A 277 1.30 11.88 -11.25
CA LEU A 277 1.38 10.42 -11.07
C LEU A 277 0.32 9.64 -11.87
N ASN A 278 -0.86 10.23 -12.08
CA ASN A 278 -1.94 9.64 -12.87
C ASN A 278 -1.65 9.59 -14.38
N THR A 279 -0.65 10.32 -14.87
CA THR A 279 -0.19 10.19 -16.27
C THR A 279 0.43 8.82 -16.55
N ILE A 280 0.98 8.17 -15.51
CA ILE A 280 1.54 6.83 -15.59
C ILE A 280 0.39 5.81 -15.67
N PRO A 281 0.23 5.05 -16.75
CA PRO A 281 -0.90 4.13 -16.88
C PRO A 281 -0.71 2.84 -16.08
N GLN A 282 0.52 2.34 -15.90
CA GLN A 282 0.78 1.09 -15.20
C GLN A 282 0.93 1.31 -13.68
N PRO A 283 0.09 0.69 -12.84
CA PRO A 283 0.07 0.95 -11.40
C PRO A 283 1.37 0.53 -10.70
N GLU A 284 1.98 -0.59 -11.09
CA GLU A 284 3.25 -1.03 -10.52
C GLU A 284 4.40 -0.05 -10.80
N TYR A 285 4.41 0.59 -11.98
CA TYR A 285 5.40 1.60 -12.34
C TYR A 285 5.17 2.91 -11.59
N ARG A 286 3.91 3.33 -11.44
CA ARG A 286 3.52 4.46 -10.61
C ARG A 286 4.09 4.34 -9.19
N GLN A 287 4.04 3.15 -8.60
CA GLN A 287 4.62 2.92 -7.26
C GLN A 287 6.14 3.00 -7.23
N LEU A 288 6.86 2.54 -8.26
CA LEU A 288 8.31 2.75 -8.31
C LEU A 288 8.69 4.22 -8.45
N VAL A 289 7.90 5.03 -9.16
CA VAL A 289 8.07 6.49 -9.22
C VAL A 289 7.84 7.13 -7.85
N VAL A 290 6.82 6.70 -7.12
CA VAL A 290 6.58 7.12 -5.72
C VAL A 290 7.78 6.76 -4.83
N GLU A 291 8.30 5.53 -4.93
CA GLU A 291 9.51 5.11 -4.21
C GLU A 291 10.74 5.96 -4.56
N ALA A 292 10.93 6.30 -5.83
CA ALA A 292 12.02 7.18 -6.27
C ALA A 292 11.89 8.59 -5.70
N LEU A 293 10.68 9.17 -5.71
CA LEU A 293 10.39 10.45 -5.07
C LEU A 293 10.69 10.39 -3.56
N MET A 294 10.29 9.32 -2.87
CA MET A 294 10.60 9.13 -1.45
C MET A 294 12.09 9.02 -1.15
N VAL A 295 12.92 8.57 -2.09
CA VAL A 295 14.38 8.62 -1.93
C VAL A 295 14.89 10.05 -2.08
N LEU A 296 14.35 10.82 -3.04
CA LEU A 296 14.72 12.23 -3.22
C LEU A 296 14.39 13.07 -1.98
N THR A 297 13.27 12.80 -1.30
CA THR A 297 12.90 13.53 -0.07
C THR A 297 13.95 13.36 1.02
N LEU A 298 14.65 12.23 1.06
CA LEU A 298 15.71 12.00 2.05
C LEU A 298 16.97 12.79 1.74
N VAL A 299 17.29 12.97 0.45
CA VAL A 299 18.41 13.81 0.02
C VAL A 299 18.20 15.24 0.51
N THR A 300 16.97 15.74 0.42
CA THR A 300 16.61 17.09 0.87
C THR A 300 16.49 17.20 2.39
N GLU A 301 15.83 16.25 3.06
CA GLU A 301 15.69 16.22 4.53
C GLU A 301 17.05 16.20 5.24
N HIS A 302 18.03 15.51 4.67
CA HIS A 302 19.39 15.42 5.22
C HIS A 302 20.34 16.51 4.74
N ASN A 303 19.87 17.48 3.96
CA ASN A 303 20.70 18.56 3.40
C ASN A 303 21.96 18.04 2.70
N ILE A 304 21.89 16.89 2.03
CA ILE A 304 23.05 16.30 1.35
C ILE A 304 23.52 17.23 0.21
N LEU A 305 22.56 17.89 -0.44
CA LEU A 305 22.79 18.94 -1.43
C LEU A 305 22.10 20.24 -1.01
N ALA A 306 22.80 21.36 -1.16
CA ALA A 306 22.27 22.70 -0.91
C ALA A 306 21.22 23.10 -1.96
N SER A 307 21.43 22.73 -3.23
CA SER A 307 20.48 22.87 -4.33
C SER A 307 20.75 21.78 -5.37
N ILE A 308 19.69 21.19 -5.91
CA ILE A 308 19.78 20.21 -7.02
C ILE A 308 19.81 20.96 -8.37
N GLY A 309 19.29 22.19 -8.41
CA GLY A 309 19.53 23.19 -9.47
C GLY A 309 19.04 22.88 -10.89
N THR A 310 18.49 21.69 -11.13
CA THR A 310 18.07 21.22 -12.45
C THR A 310 16.70 20.54 -12.39
N ILE A 311 16.10 20.26 -13.56
CA ILE A 311 14.89 19.44 -13.64
C ILE A 311 15.29 17.98 -13.42
N ILE A 312 14.65 17.32 -12.46
CA ILE A 312 14.89 15.91 -12.16
C ILE A 312 13.87 15.07 -12.93
N TYR A 313 14.36 14.25 -13.86
CA TYR A 313 13.55 13.26 -14.58
C TYR A 313 13.41 12.01 -13.72
N VAL A 314 12.25 11.82 -13.10
CA VAL A 314 12.04 10.75 -12.13
C VAL A 314 12.06 9.38 -12.82
N GLU A 315 11.59 9.28 -14.07
CA GLU A 315 11.69 8.06 -14.87
C GLU A 315 13.15 7.59 -15.04
N HIS A 316 14.08 8.52 -15.21
CA HIS A 316 15.50 8.18 -15.38
C HIS A 316 16.07 7.55 -14.10
N LEU A 317 15.63 8.00 -12.92
CA LEU A 317 16.02 7.39 -11.64
C LEU A 317 15.56 5.94 -11.54
N VAL A 318 14.30 5.66 -11.91
CA VAL A 318 13.74 4.30 -11.89
C VAL A 318 14.45 3.39 -12.90
N HIS A 319 14.70 3.88 -14.11
CA HIS A 319 15.45 3.13 -15.12
C HIS A 319 16.89 2.87 -14.71
N ARG A 320 17.56 3.85 -14.09
CA ARG A 320 18.93 3.67 -13.58
C ARG A 320 18.96 2.67 -12.43
N ALA A 321 17.97 2.69 -11.53
CA ALA A 321 17.82 1.69 -10.48
C ALA A 321 17.67 0.28 -11.06
N ASN A 322 16.86 0.12 -12.10
CA ASN A 322 16.70 -1.16 -12.80
C ASN A 322 17.97 -1.62 -13.51
N GLN A 323 18.77 -0.72 -14.11
CA GLN A 323 20.07 -1.08 -14.66
C GLN A 323 21.01 -1.61 -13.57
N LEU A 324 21.13 -0.90 -12.45
CA LEU A 324 21.97 -1.31 -11.32
C LEU A 324 21.51 -2.65 -10.73
N PHE A 325 20.19 -2.89 -10.65
CA PHE A 325 19.63 -4.16 -10.27
C PHE A 325 20.07 -5.28 -11.22
N LEU A 326 19.91 -5.10 -12.53
CA LEU A 326 20.31 -6.11 -13.51
C LEU A 326 21.82 -6.38 -13.52
N GLU A 327 22.65 -5.35 -13.32
CA GLU A 327 24.10 -5.51 -13.16
C GLU A 327 24.46 -6.38 -11.95
N ASP A 328 23.80 -6.17 -10.82
CA ASP A 328 24.03 -6.98 -9.62
C ASP A 328 23.49 -8.40 -9.80
N GLN A 329 22.31 -8.56 -10.41
CA GLN A 329 21.73 -9.88 -10.71
C GLN A 329 22.64 -10.72 -11.61
N ARG A 330 23.37 -10.10 -12.55
CA ARG A 330 24.41 -10.79 -13.34
C ARG A 330 25.57 -11.26 -12.48
N LYS A 331 26.05 -10.40 -11.58
CA LYS A 331 27.19 -10.71 -10.70
C LYS A 331 26.84 -11.82 -9.71
N SER A 332 25.64 -11.77 -9.13
CA SER A 332 25.17 -12.71 -8.12
C SER A 332 24.44 -13.93 -8.68
N HIS A 333 24.29 -14.04 -10.01
CA HIS A 333 23.49 -15.08 -10.67
C HIS A 333 22.05 -15.17 -10.10
N GLY A 334 21.42 -14.01 -9.88
CA GLY A 334 20.06 -13.93 -9.33
C GLY A 334 18.94 -14.22 -10.34
N ASP A 335 17.70 -14.27 -9.87
CA ASP A 335 16.52 -14.71 -10.64
C ASP A 335 16.28 -13.92 -11.93
N ALA A 336 16.69 -12.65 -11.99
CA ALA A 336 16.56 -11.88 -13.22
C ALA A 336 17.40 -12.44 -14.38
N MET A 337 18.35 -13.35 -14.12
CA MET A 337 19.07 -14.13 -15.14
C MET A 337 18.16 -15.04 -15.96
N LEU A 338 16.96 -15.35 -15.46
CA LEU A 338 15.94 -16.09 -16.21
C LEU A 338 15.33 -15.22 -17.32
N CYS A 339 15.53 -13.90 -17.30
CA CYS A 339 14.97 -12.97 -18.27
C CYS A 339 15.93 -11.80 -18.61
N CYS A 340 15.73 -10.63 -18.01
CA CYS A 340 16.34 -9.35 -18.40
C CYS A 340 17.84 -9.24 -18.08
N ALA A 341 18.38 -10.08 -17.20
CA ALA A 341 19.78 -10.05 -16.83
C ALA A 341 20.65 -11.00 -17.67
N LYS A 342 20.07 -11.81 -18.57
CA LYS A 342 20.83 -12.70 -19.46
C LYS A 342 21.95 -11.94 -20.20
N ASN A 343 23.08 -12.62 -20.39
CA ASN A 343 24.17 -12.11 -21.22
C ASN A 343 23.77 -12.20 -22.69
N LYS A 344 23.33 -11.08 -23.27
CA LYS A 344 23.26 -10.78 -24.71
C LYS A 344 22.96 -9.30 -24.89
N ASP A 345 23.57 -8.68 -25.91
CA ASP A 345 23.40 -7.27 -26.29
C ASP A 345 21.98 -6.89 -26.75
N VAL A 346 21.03 -7.83 -26.69
CA VAL A 346 19.64 -7.65 -27.13
C VAL A 346 18.72 -8.09 -25.98
N ARG A 347 17.97 -7.12 -25.43
CA ARG A 347 16.83 -7.42 -24.54
C ARG A 347 15.82 -8.25 -25.34
N GLU A 348 15.60 -9.49 -24.92
CA GLU A 348 14.57 -10.33 -25.53
C GLU A 348 13.19 -9.68 -25.28
N THR A 349 12.57 -9.21 -26.36
CA THR A 349 11.22 -8.64 -26.36
C THR A 349 10.24 -9.55 -27.08
N THR A 350 8.97 -9.47 -26.71
CA THR A 350 7.88 -10.10 -27.45
C THR A 350 7.72 -9.40 -28.81
N THR A 351 6.94 -10.01 -29.71
CA THR A 351 6.58 -9.41 -31.01
C THR A 351 5.90 -8.04 -30.88
N ALA A 352 5.32 -7.75 -29.71
CA ALA A 352 4.70 -6.45 -29.38
C ALA A 352 5.69 -5.45 -28.74
N GLY A 353 6.99 -5.75 -28.70
CA GLY A 353 8.02 -4.89 -28.10
C GLY A 353 8.08 -4.93 -26.57
N LEU A 354 7.31 -5.79 -25.90
CA LEU A 354 7.26 -5.89 -24.44
C LEU A 354 8.38 -6.79 -23.90
N LEU A 355 8.80 -6.61 -22.65
CA LEU A 355 9.77 -7.51 -22.04
C LEU A 355 9.19 -8.93 -21.89
N LEU A 356 9.98 -9.97 -22.18
CA LEU A 356 9.56 -11.37 -21.99
C LEU A 356 9.11 -11.69 -20.56
N CYS A 357 9.69 -11.02 -19.56
CA CYS A 357 9.29 -11.22 -18.16
C CYS A 357 7.95 -10.57 -17.80
N GLY A 358 7.26 -9.89 -18.72
CA GLY A 358 6.01 -9.18 -18.43
C GLY A 358 6.18 -7.84 -17.68
N GLY A 359 7.42 -7.39 -17.51
CA GLY A 359 7.74 -6.12 -16.85
C GLY A 359 7.24 -4.90 -17.62
N ALA A 360 6.45 -4.05 -16.95
CA ALA A 360 5.95 -2.79 -17.47
C ALA A 360 7.07 -1.73 -17.62
N ALA A 361 6.84 -0.72 -18.45
CA ALA A 361 7.74 0.43 -18.65
C ALA A 361 9.23 0.04 -18.84
N TYR A 362 9.50 -1.10 -19.49
CA TYR A 362 10.85 -1.65 -19.68
C TYR A 362 11.68 -1.84 -18.38
N ILE A 363 11.00 -2.02 -17.26
CA ILE A 363 11.55 -2.39 -15.96
C ILE A 363 11.38 -3.91 -15.75
N CYS A 364 12.38 -4.58 -15.18
CA CYS A 364 12.33 -6.03 -14.98
C CYS A 364 11.24 -6.42 -13.97
N GLN A 365 10.46 -7.46 -14.25
CA GLN A 365 9.43 -7.96 -13.33
C GLN A 365 10.02 -8.33 -11.95
N HIS A 366 11.23 -8.89 -11.90
CA HIS A 366 11.88 -9.22 -10.63
C HIS A 366 12.22 -8.00 -9.78
N LEU A 367 12.45 -6.82 -10.39
CA LEU A 367 12.60 -5.58 -9.61
C LEU A 367 11.26 -5.17 -9.00
N TYR A 368 10.17 -5.25 -9.79
CA TYR A 368 8.81 -4.99 -9.27
C TYR A 368 8.39 -5.97 -8.18
N ASP A 369 8.99 -7.15 -8.11
CA ASP A 369 8.72 -8.13 -7.07
C ASP A 369 9.76 -8.16 -5.94
N SER A 370 10.77 -7.29 -6.03
CA SER A 370 11.75 -7.13 -4.95
C SER A 370 11.13 -6.37 -3.78
N ALA A 371 11.43 -6.79 -2.56
CA ALA A 371 11.01 -6.07 -1.36
C ALA A 371 11.53 -4.61 -1.41
N PRO A 372 10.83 -3.64 -0.81
CA PRO A 372 11.35 -2.30 -0.68
C PRO A 372 12.66 -2.23 0.13
N SER A 373 12.76 -3.10 1.14
CA SER A 373 13.90 -3.21 2.06
C SER A 373 14.88 -4.33 1.69
N GLY A 374 16.03 -4.37 2.36
CA GLY A 374 17.08 -5.38 2.13
C GLY A 374 18.16 -4.92 1.16
N SER A 375 19.27 -5.67 1.08
CA SER A 375 20.43 -5.32 0.25
C SER A 375 20.15 -5.34 -1.26
N TYR A 376 19.16 -6.14 -1.67
CA TYR A 376 18.68 -6.25 -3.05
C TYR A 376 17.27 -5.64 -3.20
N GLY A 377 16.85 -4.80 -2.24
CA GLY A 377 15.54 -4.18 -2.26
C GLY A 377 15.45 -2.97 -3.20
N THR A 378 14.23 -2.63 -3.62
CA THR A 378 14.02 -1.53 -4.58
C THR A 378 14.53 -0.19 -4.04
N MET A 379 14.31 0.14 -2.77
CA MET A 379 14.78 1.39 -2.18
C MET A 379 16.31 1.50 -2.19
N THR A 380 17.04 0.39 -2.07
CA THR A 380 18.51 0.38 -2.17
C THR A 380 18.97 0.70 -3.59
N TYR A 381 18.31 0.16 -4.62
CA TYR A 381 18.61 0.49 -6.00
C TYR A 381 18.22 1.91 -6.37
N MET A 382 17.07 2.40 -5.87
CA MET A 382 16.66 3.79 -6.02
C MET A 382 17.65 4.74 -5.37
N ALA A 383 18.10 4.45 -4.15
CA ALA A 383 19.11 5.25 -3.46
C ALA A 383 20.44 5.30 -4.24
N ARG A 384 20.91 4.17 -4.77
CA ARG A 384 22.12 4.13 -5.61
C ARG A 384 21.93 4.89 -6.92
N ALA A 385 20.74 4.80 -7.54
CA ALA A 385 20.42 5.54 -8.74
C ALA A 385 20.43 7.04 -8.50
N VAL A 386 19.75 7.51 -7.45
CA VAL A 386 19.75 8.93 -7.04
C VAL A 386 21.17 9.41 -6.75
N ALA A 387 21.97 8.65 -6.01
CA ALA A 387 23.36 9.03 -5.73
C ALA A 387 24.23 9.11 -6.99
N SER A 388 23.99 8.22 -7.96
CA SER A 388 24.70 8.21 -9.24
C SER A 388 24.27 9.35 -10.16
N VAL A 389 22.99 9.70 -10.20
CA VAL A 389 22.43 10.71 -11.10
C VAL A 389 22.63 12.12 -10.57
N LEU A 390 22.59 12.31 -9.25
CA LEU A 390 22.84 13.61 -8.60
C LEU A 390 24.30 13.81 -8.18
N GLU A 391 25.21 12.90 -8.56
CA GLU A 391 26.65 12.97 -8.28
C GLU A 391 27.01 13.30 -6.82
N LEU A 392 26.38 12.60 -5.86
CA LEU A 392 26.58 12.89 -4.43
C LEU A 392 28.04 12.71 -3.97
N PRO A 393 28.55 13.50 -3.00
CA PRO A 393 29.94 13.44 -2.53
C PRO A 393 30.33 12.08 -1.96
N LYS A 394 31.52 11.57 -2.29
CA LYS A 394 31.98 10.20 -1.96
C LYS A 394 32.78 10.05 -0.64
N HIS A 395 32.86 11.05 0.24
CA HIS A 395 33.84 11.04 1.35
C HIS A 395 33.38 10.41 2.66
N GLY A 396 34.12 9.39 3.14
CA GLY A 396 34.11 8.83 4.50
C GLY A 396 34.09 7.29 4.53
N ASP A 397 35.18 6.66 4.97
CA ASP A 397 35.32 5.20 5.07
C ASP A 397 34.54 4.66 6.28
N MET A 398 33.41 3.99 6.05
CA MET A 398 32.78 3.12 7.05
C MET A 398 32.08 1.93 6.37
N ASP A 399 32.38 0.73 6.87
CA ASP A 399 31.84 -0.53 6.39
C ASP A 399 30.31 -0.60 6.53
N CYS A 400 29.66 -0.93 5.41
CA CYS A 400 28.21 -0.95 5.31
C CYS A 400 27.69 -2.36 5.03
N THR A 401 27.62 -3.17 6.08
CA THR A 401 26.85 -4.41 6.09
C THR A 401 25.45 -4.06 6.58
N ILE A 402 24.44 -4.04 5.70
CA ILE A 402 23.04 -4.05 6.13
C ILE A 402 22.77 -5.45 6.68
N SER A 403 23.15 -5.69 7.92
CA SER A 403 22.69 -6.85 8.67
C SER A 403 21.23 -6.62 8.99
N CYS A 404 20.33 -7.38 8.34
CA CYS A 404 19.03 -7.65 8.91
C CYS A 404 19.27 -8.25 10.30
N VAL A 405 19.10 -7.47 11.36
CA VAL A 405 19.07 -8.00 12.71
C VAL A 405 17.82 -8.86 12.80
N SER A 406 17.99 -10.17 12.62
CA SER A 406 17.04 -11.15 13.12
C SER A 406 16.94 -10.94 14.63
N PRO A 407 15.74 -10.84 15.23
CA PRO A 407 15.60 -10.73 16.67
C PRO A 407 15.81 -12.10 17.32
N VAL A 408 17.00 -12.66 17.21
CA VAL A 408 17.44 -13.84 17.97
C VAL A 408 18.94 -13.70 18.19
N ARG A 409 19.31 -13.06 19.31
CA ARG A 409 20.53 -13.34 20.10
C ARG A 409 20.67 -12.29 21.20
N GLN A 410 19.91 -12.49 22.27
CA GLN A 410 20.32 -12.07 23.61
C GLN A 410 19.68 -13.02 24.62
N ALA A 411 20.28 -14.20 24.73
CA ALA A 411 20.25 -15.06 25.90
C ALA A 411 21.32 -16.13 25.65
N GLY A 412 22.49 -15.94 26.24
CA GLY A 412 23.48 -17.01 26.34
C GLY A 412 23.08 -17.93 27.48
N LEU A 413 22.96 -19.23 27.20
CA LEU A 413 23.39 -20.35 28.04
C LEU A 413 23.14 -21.67 27.27
N GLU A 414 23.96 -22.66 27.60
CA GLU A 414 24.40 -23.81 26.82
C GLU A 414 23.38 -24.97 26.63
N LEU A 415 23.72 -25.89 25.72
CA LEU A 415 23.15 -27.24 25.43
C LEU A 415 21.80 -27.24 24.67
N VAL A 416 21.56 -27.98 23.58
CA VAL A 416 22.01 -29.30 23.11
C VAL A 416 22.12 -29.29 21.58
N GLN A 417 23.15 -29.98 21.06
CA GLN A 417 23.27 -30.34 19.65
C GLN A 417 22.06 -31.14 19.17
N GLN A 418 21.32 -30.64 18.18
CA GLN A 418 20.68 -31.53 17.21
C GLN A 418 20.67 -30.88 15.82
N VAL A 419 21.39 -31.58 14.96
CA VAL A 419 21.64 -31.36 13.56
C VAL A 419 20.33 -31.40 12.78
N ASP A 420 20.05 -30.40 11.93
CA ASP A 420 19.25 -30.62 10.73
C ASP A 420 20.08 -30.27 9.49
N ARG A 421 20.45 -31.34 8.79
CA ARG A 421 21.20 -31.36 7.54
C ARG A 421 20.19 -31.21 6.40
N ARG A 422 20.38 -30.19 5.56
CA ARG A 422 20.46 -30.34 4.08
C ARG A 422 20.57 -28.96 3.43
N CYS A 423 21.82 -28.53 3.25
CA CYS A 423 22.31 -27.71 2.12
C CYS A 423 23.85 -27.92 2.05
N ASP A 424 24.27 -29.16 1.82
CA ASP A 424 25.55 -29.54 1.19
C ASP A 424 25.14 -29.96 -0.24
N ARG A 425 25.79 -29.69 -1.38
CA ARG A 425 27.12 -29.18 -1.79
C ARG A 425 27.14 -29.19 -3.36
N PRO A 426 28.23 -28.86 -4.10
CA PRO A 426 29.60 -28.59 -3.65
C PRO A 426 30.25 -27.28 -4.11
N HIS A 427 31.31 -26.96 -3.36
CA HIS A 427 32.32 -25.95 -3.57
C HIS A 427 33.00 -25.97 -4.95
N VAL A 428 33.23 -24.78 -5.50
CA VAL A 428 34.45 -24.45 -6.25
C VAL A 428 35.18 -23.37 -5.42
N PRO A 429 36.46 -23.53 -5.07
CA PRO A 429 37.19 -22.53 -4.29
C PRO A 429 37.62 -21.39 -5.21
N VAL A 430 36.97 -20.23 -5.12
CA VAL A 430 37.49 -19.01 -5.74
C VAL A 430 38.27 -18.25 -4.67
N GLN A 431 39.58 -18.15 -4.88
CA GLN A 431 40.49 -17.31 -4.11
C GLN A 431 39.94 -15.87 -4.03
N LEU A 432 39.98 -15.27 -2.84
CA LEU A 432 39.70 -13.85 -2.62
C LEU A 432 40.70 -12.99 -3.40
N GLY A 433 40.33 -12.68 -4.64
CA GLY A 433 40.88 -11.56 -5.40
C GLY A 433 40.23 -10.27 -4.92
N GLN A 434 41.06 -9.32 -4.50
CA GLN A 434 40.69 -7.95 -4.16
C GLN A 434 39.81 -7.34 -5.26
N ILE A 435 38.56 -6.99 -4.94
CA ILE A 435 37.70 -6.17 -5.80
C ILE A 435 37.37 -4.91 -5.02
N GLY A 436 38.04 -3.81 -5.36
CA GLY A 436 37.77 -2.48 -4.85
C GLY A 436 36.36 -2.04 -5.27
N ALA A 437 35.45 -1.99 -4.30
CA ALA A 437 34.13 -1.38 -4.47
C ALA A 437 34.14 0.01 -3.82
N GLN A 438 34.26 1.04 -4.65
CA GLN A 438 34.05 2.44 -4.22
C GLN A 438 32.60 2.61 -3.74
N ARG A 439 32.36 2.97 -2.47
CA ARG A 439 31.04 3.05 -1.82
C ARG A 439 30.88 4.37 -1.04
N CYS A 440 29.65 4.85 -0.95
CA CYS A 440 29.30 6.22 -0.53
C CYS A 440 28.63 6.23 0.88
N PRO A 441 29.13 6.98 1.88
CA PRO A 441 28.72 6.88 3.28
C PRO A 441 27.35 7.49 3.63
N TYR A 442 26.82 8.38 2.80
CA TYR A 442 25.54 9.07 3.06
C TYR A 442 24.31 8.16 2.85
N LEU A 443 24.45 7.04 2.14
CA LEU A 443 23.33 6.16 1.78
C LEU A 443 22.81 5.30 2.93
N VAL A 444 23.61 5.08 3.97
CA VAL A 444 23.37 4.02 4.97
C VAL A 444 22.41 4.41 6.09
N PRO A 445 22.53 5.60 6.70
CA PRO A 445 21.49 6.10 7.60
C PRO A 445 20.14 6.25 6.89
N VAL A 446 20.17 6.62 5.61
CA VAL A 446 19.03 6.86 4.74
C VAL A 446 18.27 5.57 4.43
N VAL A 447 18.97 4.53 3.94
CA VAL A 447 18.36 3.22 3.69
C VAL A 447 17.90 2.56 4.99
N ALA A 448 18.67 2.66 6.08
CA ALA A 448 18.26 2.11 7.38
C ALA A 448 17.01 2.79 7.97
N ARG A 449 16.86 4.11 7.80
CA ARG A 449 15.65 4.85 8.22
C ARG A 449 14.45 4.55 7.34
N LEU A 450 14.62 4.40 6.03
CA LEU A 450 13.56 3.93 5.12
C LEU A 450 13.06 2.54 5.52
N GLN A 451 13.99 1.62 5.81
CA GLN A 451 13.65 0.27 6.25
C GLN A 451 12.88 0.29 7.57
N ARG A 452 13.24 1.18 8.52
CA ARG A 452 12.49 1.37 9.77
C ARG A 452 11.14 2.06 9.57
N ALA A 453 11.04 3.06 8.69
CA ALA A 453 9.82 3.79 8.38
C ALA A 453 8.78 2.91 7.67
N GLN A 454 9.22 2.01 6.78
CA GLN A 454 8.35 0.99 6.17
C GLN A 454 7.95 -0.10 7.15
N MET A 455 8.83 -0.53 8.08
CA MET A 455 8.45 -1.46 9.16
C MET A 455 7.40 -0.86 10.12
N LEU A 456 7.43 0.46 10.35
CA LEU A 456 6.43 1.19 11.15
C LEU A 456 5.02 1.18 10.53
N GLN A 457 4.89 0.88 9.23
CA GLN A 457 3.59 0.80 8.56
C GLN A 457 2.81 -0.48 8.92
N HIS A 458 3.43 -1.45 9.59
CA HIS A 458 2.84 -2.77 9.78
C HIS A 458 2.29 -3.07 11.19
N ASP A 459 2.66 -2.35 12.26
CA ASP A 459 2.07 -2.51 13.61
C ASP A 459 2.51 -1.41 14.62
N PRO A 460 1.81 -0.27 14.75
CA PRO A 460 2.29 0.89 15.53
C PRO A 460 2.35 0.64 17.05
N ASP A 461 1.41 -0.14 17.61
CA ASP A 461 1.26 -0.31 19.06
C ASP A 461 2.32 -1.22 19.67
N ARG A 462 2.83 -2.18 18.89
CA ARG A 462 3.84 -3.15 19.33
C ARG A 462 5.27 -2.58 19.31
N ILE A 463 5.48 -1.48 18.57
CA ILE A 463 6.77 -0.79 18.44
C ILE A 463 6.94 0.26 19.53
N LEU A 464 5.87 0.92 19.97
CA LEU A 464 5.90 1.85 21.10
C LEU A 464 6.34 1.15 22.39
N ALA A 465 5.83 -0.06 22.65
CA ALA A 465 6.26 -0.88 23.79
C ALA A 465 7.77 -1.23 23.74
N ARG A 466 8.29 -1.54 22.55
CA ARG A 466 9.72 -1.90 22.37
C ARG A 466 10.67 -0.70 22.40
N LEU A 467 10.20 0.49 22.02
CA LEU A 467 10.97 1.73 22.11
C LEU A 467 11.06 2.24 23.55
N VAL A 468 10.00 2.06 24.35
CA VAL A 468 10.01 2.36 25.79
C VAL A 468 10.98 1.42 26.53
N ASP A 469 10.97 0.12 26.20
CA ASP A 469 11.93 -0.84 26.78
C ASP A 469 13.38 -0.55 26.37
N ALA A 470 13.62 -0.15 25.11
CA ALA A 470 14.96 0.18 24.62
C ALA A 470 15.50 1.51 25.17
N ALA A 471 14.64 2.51 25.41
CA ALA A 471 15.01 3.77 26.04
C ALA A 471 15.39 3.56 27.52
N THR A 472 14.67 2.68 28.22
CA THR A 472 14.95 2.33 29.62
C THR A 472 16.28 1.56 29.77
N ALA A 473 16.64 0.73 28.79
CA ALA A 473 17.92 0.00 28.77
C ALA A 473 19.14 0.88 28.44
N LEU A 474 18.96 1.95 27.65
CA LEU A 474 20.04 2.89 27.31
C LEU A 474 20.38 3.84 28.48
N ASP A 475 19.42 4.17 29.34
CA ASP A 475 19.66 5.00 30.53
C ASP A 475 20.47 4.25 31.62
N LEU A 476 20.25 2.94 31.75
CA LEU A 476 21.04 2.06 32.64
C LEU A 476 22.48 1.85 32.15
N GLY A 477 22.69 1.77 30.83
CA GLY A 477 24.03 1.64 30.24
C GLY A 477 24.87 2.93 30.34
N ARG A 478 24.22 4.10 30.35
CA ARG A 478 24.89 5.39 30.46
C ARG A 478 25.34 5.72 31.89
N GLN A 479 24.63 5.22 32.91
CA GLN A 479 25.06 5.34 34.31
C GLN A 479 26.28 4.47 34.63
N GLN A 480 26.43 3.32 33.99
CA GLN A 480 27.59 2.43 34.22
C GLN A 480 28.87 2.91 33.52
N HIS A 481 28.77 3.62 32.39
CA HIS A 481 29.95 4.12 31.67
C HIS A 481 30.58 5.36 32.33
N LEU A 482 29.82 6.14 33.12
CA LEU A 482 30.30 7.33 33.84
C LEU A 482 30.94 7.03 35.21
N GLN A 483 30.95 5.77 35.65
CA GLN A 483 31.62 5.34 36.89
C GLN A 483 33.01 4.72 36.67
N GLN A 484 33.48 4.55 35.41
CA GLN A 484 34.73 3.86 35.10
C GLN A 484 35.86 4.74 34.52
N THR A 485 35.64 6.04 34.33
CA THR A 485 36.70 6.97 33.91
C THR A 485 36.82 8.07 34.97
N GLY A 486 37.73 7.82 35.92
CA GLY A 486 37.89 8.58 37.16
C GLY A 486 38.53 9.95 37.02
N ASP A 487 38.23 10.75 38.04
CA ASP A 487 39.01 11.81 38.68
C ASP A 487 40.44 12.02 38.17
N GLU A 488 40.79 13.26 37.77
CA GLU A 488 41.54 14.15 38.66
C GLU A 488 41.72 15.60 38.10
N VAL A 489 41.47 16.56 38.99
CA VAL A 489 41.95 17.96 39.08
C VAL A 489 41.23 19.10 38.32
N ALA A 490 40.30 19.70 39.08
CA ALA A 490 40.15 21.13 39.39
C ALA A 490 39.74 22.13 38.30
N GLY A 491 38.51 22.63 38.45
CA GLY A 491 37.98 23.81 37.79
C GLY A 491 36.57 24.10 38.24
N ALA A 492 36.43 24.42 39.53
CA ALA A 492 35.18 24.69 40.20
C ALA A 492 34.44 25.92 39.64
N VAL A 493 33.12 25.90 39.88
CA VAL A 493 32.20 27.05 39.95
C VAL A 493 31.68 27.60 38.62
N ALA A 494 30.47 27.20 38.24
CA ALA A 494 29.28 28.03 38.49
C ALA A 494 28.00 27.43 37.86
N TYR A 495 27.05 27.10 38.74
CA TYR A 495 25.60 27.36 38.63
C TYR A 495 24.84 26.88 37.38
N GLN A 496 24.03 25.81 37.50
CA GLN A 496 22.62 25.88 37.89
C GLN A 496 21.78 26.89 37.09
N ALA A 497 20.97 26.39 36.15
CA ALA A 497 19.52 26.62 36.12
C ALA A 497 18.87 25.85 34.96
N ALA A 498 17.64 25.36 35.19
CA ALA A 498 16.65 24.87 34.22
C ALA A 498 16.61 23.36 33.87
N VAL A 499 16.51 22.50 34.90
CA VAL A 499 15.61 21.34 34.86
C VAL A 499 15.01 21.18 36.26
N PRO A 500 13.97 21.97 36.61
CA PRO A 500 12.68 21.32 36.83
C PRO A 500 11.49 22.23 36.48
N ARG A 501 10.74 21.91 35.42
CA ARG A 501 9.40 22.50 35.18
C ARG A 501 8.43 21.64 34.35
N ALA A 502 8.61 20.33 34.27
CA ALA A 502 7.72 19.47 33.48
C ALA A 502 7.32 18.17 34.20
N LEU A 503 7.22 18.19 35.55
CA LEU A 503 6.77 17.05 36.35
C LEU A 503 5.88 17.46 37.55
N GLU A 504 5.10 18.53 37.40
CA GLU A 504 4.13 18.94 38.44
C GLU A 504 2.64 18.89 38.00
N ASP A 505 2.31 18.58 36.74
CA ASP A 505 0.90 18.60 36.27
C ASP A 505 0.22 17.22 36.13
N VAL A 506 0.85 16.14 36.61
CA VAL A 506 0.21 14.79 36.61
C VAL A 506 -0.03 14.27 38.02
N ARG A 507 0.17 15.08 39.07
CA ARG A 507 0.04 14.65 40.46
C ARG A 507 -0.95 15.42 41.33
N GLN A 508 -1.95 16.07 40.74
CA GLN A 508 -3.15 16.52 41.46
C GLN A 508 -4.41 16.40 40.60
N SER A 509 -5.06 15.23 40.62
CA SER A 509 -6.52 15.06 40.50
C SER A 509 -6.90 13.57 40.38
N GLN A 510 -6.86 12.86 41.51
CA GLN A 510 -7.77 11.75 41.77
C GLN A 510 -8.11 11.79 43.25
N VAL A 511 -9.23 12.39 43.63
CA VAL A 511 -10.02 11.98 44.81
C VAL A 511 -11.50 12.35 44.60
N GLY A 512 -12.38 11.33 44.61
CA GLY A 512 -13.79 11.39 45.01
C GLY A 512 -14.76 11.99 43.98
N HIS A 513 -15.96 11.46 43.71
CA HIS A 513 -16.78 10.47 44.37
C HIS A 513 -17.84 9.93 43.38
N ARG A 514 -18.31 8.69 43.65
CA ARG A 514 -19.60 8.13 43.20
C ARG A 514 -20.75 9.14 43.33
N TRP A 515 -21.80 9.04 42.52
CA TRP A 515 -23.16 8.62 42.95
C TRP A 515 -24.18 8.61 41.78
N ASN A 516 -24.84 7.46 41.65
CA ASN A 516 -26.22 7.15 41.28
C ASN A 516 -27.03 7.89 40.19
N VAL A 517 -27.46 7.04 39.26
CA VAL A 517 -28.76 6.95 38.59
C VAL A 517 -29.94 7.53 39.39
N ARG A 518 -30.75 8.37 38.73
CA ARG A 518 -32.23 8.40 38.86
C ARG A 518 -32.88 9.01 37.62
N THR A 519 -33.98 8.39 37.24
CA THR A 519 -34.90 8.68 36.14
C THR A 519 -35.96 9.72 36.53
N ASP A 520 -36.64 10.22 35.47
CA ASP A 520 -38.01 10.79 35.42
C ASP A 520 -38.18 12.31 35.65
N PRO A 521 -39.33 12.91 35.22
CA PRO A 521 -39.87 12.95 33.86
C PRO A 521 -40.38 14.37 33.45
N LEU A 522 -40.94 14.43 32.22
CA LEU A 522 -41.87 15.39 31.59
C LEU A 522 -42.53 16.51 32.44
N VAL A 523 -42.82 17.64 31.75
CA VAL A 523 -44.09 18.46 31.72
C VAL A 523 -43.80 19.95 31.38
N PRO A 524 -44.72 20.67 30.70
CA PRO A 524 -44.41 21.63 29.65
C PRO A 524 -44.77 23.10 29.96
N GLY A 525 -44.41 24.00 29.03
CA GLY A 525 -45.21 25.19 28.77
C GLY A 525 -44.43 26.48 28.48
N GLU A 526 -44.96 27.19 27.48
CA GLU A 526 -44.90 28.63 27.24
C GLU A 526 -43.73 29.25 26.43
N ARG A 527 -44.15 29.64 25.22
CA ARG A 527 -43.69 30.69 24.29
C ARG A 527 -42.66 30.33 23.23
#